data_AF-A0A177SEI9-F1
#
_entry.id   AF-A0A177SEI9-F1
#
_cell.length_a   1.000
_cell.length_b   1.000
_cell.length_c   1.000
_cell.angle_alpha   90.00
_cell.angle_beta   90.00
_cell.angle_gamma   90.00
#
_symmetry.space_group_name_H-M   'P 1'
#
loop_
_entity.id
_entity.type
_entity.pdbx_description
1 polymer ?
#
loop_
_entity_poly.entity_id
_entity_poly.type
_entity_poly.pdbx_seq_one_letter_code
_entity_poly.pdbx_strand_id
1 'polypeptide(L)'
;MKGVLAVMALAVLAGCASFRSDPPVADNWTTWICDSKAQVLWRAVGDDMDVRLGGGDQVYRLKPEPAASGALYSDGVLAFHTKGDEGLVYWVATDDLIGRGCKAP
;
A
#
# COMPACT_ATOMS: atom_id res chain seq x y z
N MET A 1 -47.92 1.72 -58.31
CA MET A 1 -47.86 0.27 -58.01
C MET A 1 -47.24 0.10 -56.64
N LYS A 2 -47.91 -0.69 -55.78
CA LYS A 2 -47.61 -0.89 -54.36
C LYS A 2 -46.53 -1.94 -54.18
N GLY A 3 -45.70 -1.73 -53.15
CA GLY A 3 -45.16 -2.83 -52.34
C GLY A 3 -43.67 -3.01 -52.48
N VAL A 4 -42.93 -2.71 -51.40
CA VAL A 4 -41.63 -3.30 -51.09
C VAL A 4 -41.46 -3.25 -49.55
N LEU A 5 -41.51 -4.44 -48.93
CA LEU A 5 -40.74 -4.93 -47.75
C LEU A 5 -40.96 -4.21 -46.41
N ALA A 6 -41.60 -4.78 -45.37
CA ALA A 6 -41.28 -5.97 -44.58
C ALA A 6 -39.87 -5.99 -43.96
N VAL A 7 -39.84 -6.30 -42.66
CA VAL A 7 -38.70 -6.79 -41.84
C VAL A 7 -37.83 -5.71 -41.16
N MET A 8 -38.03 -5.51 -39.85
CA MET A 8 -37.07 -5.93 -38.81
C MET A 8 -37.43 -5.33 -37.44
N ALA A 9 -37.95 -6.19 -36.57
CA ALA A 9 -37.82 -6.03 -35.13
C ALA A 9 -36.34 -6.26 -34.77
N LEU A 10 -35.63 -5.22 -34.35
CA LEU A 10 -34.36 -5.36 -33.63
C LEU A 10 -34.57 -4.89 -32.19
N ALA A 11 -34.47 -5.88 -31.31
CA ALA A 11 -34.35 -5.72 -29.88
C ALA A 11 -33.19 -4.78 -29.54
N VAL A 12 -33.48 -3.67 -28.87
CA VAL A 12 -32.47 -2.89 -28.18
C VAL A 12 -32.55 -3.28 -26.70
N LEU A 13 -31.85 -4.36 -26.35
CA LEU A 13 -31.48 -4.65 -24.98
C LEU A 13 -30.46 -3.58 -24.55
N ALA A 14 -30.96 -2.46 -24.04
CA ALA A 14 -30.13 -1.50 -23.31
C ALA A 14 -29.82 -2.09 -21.92
N GLY A 15 -28.92 -3.07 -21.89
CA GLY A 15 -28.26 -3.50 -20.67
C GLY A 15 -27.30 -2.40 -20.24
N CYS A 16 -27.68 -1.63 -19.22
CA CYS A 16 -26.76 -0.76 -18.50
C CYS A 16 -25.70 -1.64 -17.82
N ALA A 17 -24.62 -1.96 -18.54
CA ALA A 17 -23.37 -2.39 -17.94
C ALA A 17 -22.88 -1.24 -17.06
N SER A 18 -23.38 -1.20 -15.84
CA SER A 18 -22.86 -0.37 -14.78
C SER A 18 -21.51 -0.96 -14.41
N PHE A 19 -20.49 -0.63 -15.20
CA PHE A 19 -19.10 -0.74 -14.79
C PHE A 19 -19.00 0.11 -13.52
N ARG A 20 -19.13 -0.54 -12.36
CA ARG A 20 -18.60 0.01 -11.13
C ARG A 20 -17.11 0.04 -11.35
N SER A 21 -16.60 1.17 -11.82
CA SER A 21 -15.25 1.58 -11.54
C SER A 21 -15.21 1.72 -10.02
N ASP A 22 -14.77 0.67 -9.33
CA ASP A 22 -14.28 0.86 -7.97
C ASP A 22 -13.28 2.02 -8.05
N PRO A 23 -13.43 3.08 -7.23
CA PRO A 23 -12.45 4.15 -7.22
C PRO A 23 -11.07 3.51 -7.00
N PRO A 24 -10.02 3.94 -7.73
CA PRO A 24 -8.68 3.41 -7.51
C PRO A 24 -8.42 3.51 -6.01
N VAL A 25 -8.05 2.39 -5.38
CA VAL A 25 -7.64 2.36 -3.98
C VAL A 25 -6.61 3.47 -3.83
N ALA A 26 -6.99 4.57 -3.19
CA ALA A 26 -6.07 5.66 -2.93
C ALA A 26 -4.91 5.03 -2.16
N ASP A 27 -3.73 5.01 -2.78
CA ASP A 27 -2.54 4.33 -2.24
C ASP A 27 -2.11 5.13 -1.01
N ASN A 28 -2.66 4.77 0.16
CA ASN A 28 -2.66 5.50 1.42
C ASN A 28 -1.30 5.41 2.15
N TRP A 29 -0.22 5.56 1.40
CA TRP A 29 1.14 5.46 1.91
C TRP A 29 1.59 6.75 2.58
N THR A 30 2.09 6.62 3.80
CA THR A 30 2.82 7.67 4.51
C THR A 30 4.27 7.59 4.09
N THR A 31 4.85 8.73 3.70
CA THR A 31 6.27 8.81 3.31
C THR A 31 7.08 9.43 4.43
N TRP A 32 8.08 8.71 4.91
CA TRP A 32 9.06 9.18 5.89
C TRP A 32 10.46 9.23 5.28
N ILE A 33 11.26 10.22 5.70
CA ILE A 33 12.66 10.39 5.32
C ILE A 33 13.51 10.20 6.57
N CYS A 34 14.49 9.31 6.50
CA CYS A 34 15.43 9.02 7.57
C CYS A 34 16.63 9.96 7.55
N ASP A 35 17.41 9.98 8.64
CA ASP A 35 18.66 10.76 8.73
C ASP A 35 19.64 10.43 7.59
N SER A 36 19.67 9.16 7.19
CA SER A 36 20.46 8.62 6.07
C SER A 36 19.99 9.09 4.68
N LYS A 37 18.91 9.88 4.61
CA LYS A 37 18.16 10.24 3.39
C LYS A 37 17.45 9.07 2.71
N ALA A 38 17.45 7.89 3.32
CA ALA A 38 16.60 6.79 2.89
C ALA A 38 15.13 7.18 3.03
N GLN A 39 14.33 6.84 2.01
CA GLN A 39 12.88 7.01 2.03
C GLN A 39 12.23 5.70 2.47
N VAL A 40 11.24 5.80 3.34
CA VAL A 40 10.44 4.68 3.83
C VAL A 40 8.98 5.03 3.63
N LEU A 41 8.27 4.25 2.82
CA LEU A 41 6.83 4.40 2.66
C LEU A 41 6.17 3.31 3.50
N TRP A 42 5.17 3.67 4.30
CA TRP A 42 4.45 2.70 5.11
C TRP A 42 2.95 2.99 5.18
N ARG A 43 2.16 1.96 5.47
CA ARG A 43 0.73 2.10 5.77
C ARG A 43 0.29 1.03 6.75
N ALA A 44 -0.68 1.35 7.61
CA ALA A 44 -1.33 0.36 8.44
C ALA A 44 -2.28 -0.51 7.60
N VAL A 45 -2.31 -1.82 7.88
CA VAL A 45 -3.23 -2.76 7.25
C VAL A 45 -3.81 -3.70 8.32
N GLY A 46 -4.90 -3.27 8.95
CA GLY A 46 -5.39 -3.92 10.17
C GLY A 46 -4.41 -3.72 11.31
N ASP A 47 -4.00 -4.81 11.95
CA ASP A 47 -2.97 -4.80 12.99
C ASP A 47 -1.55 -4.91 12.42
N ASP A 48 -1.42 -5.22 11.12
CA ASP A 48 -0.14 -5.33 10.42
C ASP A 48 0.28 -3.98 9.81
N MET A 49 1.51 -3.93 9.29
CA MET A 49 2.04 -2.79 8.58
C MET A 49 2.67 -3.20 7.26
N ASP A 50 2.29 -2.53 6.17
CA ASP A 50 3.00 -2.62 4.90
C ASP A 50 4.13 -1.58 4.88
N VAL A 51 5.34 -2.00 4.47
CA VAL A 51 6.51 -1.11 4.31
C VAL A 51 7.16 -1.30 2.93
N ARG A 52 7.54 -0.19 2.29
CA ARG A 52 8.36 -0.12 1.06
C ARG A 52 9.59 0.73 1.33
N LEU A 53 10.76 0.23 0.91
CA LEU A 53 12.03 0.94 1.04
C LEU A 53 12.41 1.64 -0.27
N GLY A 54 12.87 2.88 -0.19
CA GLY A 54 13.44 3.62 -1.31
C GLY A 54 12.49 3.82 -2.50
N GLY A 55 11.17 3.74 -2.28
CA GLY A 55 10.17 3.82 -3.37
C GLY A 55 10.18 2.62 -4.32
N GLY A 56 10.82 1.50 -3.96
CA GLY A 56 10.77 0.26 -4.73
C GLY A 56 9.41 -0.45 -4.65
N ASP A 57 9.22 -1.43 -5.53
CA ASP A 57 7.95 -2.17 -5.64
C ASP A 57 7.76 -3.25 -4.56
N GLN A 58 8.86 -3.68 -3.90
CA GLN A 58 8.80 -4.69 -2.85
C GLN A 58 8.07 -4.16 -1.62
N VAL A 59 6.96 -4.81 -1.28
CA VAL A 59 6.20 -4.58 -0.05
C VAL A 59 6.55 -5.66 0.96
N TYR A 60 6.91 -5.23 2.17
CA TYR A 60 7.07 -6.09 3.33
C TYR A 60 5.83 -5.97 4.21
N ARG A 61 5.13 -7.09 4.45
CA ARG A 61 3.97 -7.16 5.34
C ARG A 61 4.45 -7.56 6.74
N LEU A 62 4.64 -6.57 7.58
CA LEU A 62 5.17 -6.71 8.93
C LEU A 62 4.05 -6.95 9.93
N LYS A 63 4.27 -7.87 10.87
CA LYS A 63 3.35 -8.18 11.96
C LYS A 63 3.79 -7.51 13.25
N PRO A 64 2.87 -7.14 14.16
CA PRO A 64 3.23 -6.57 15.44
C PRO A 64 4.04 -7.57 16.28
N GLU A 65 5.12 -7.11 16.86
CA GLU A 65 6.02 -7.87 17.74
C GLU A 65 6.10 -7.19 19.13
N PRO A 66 6.39 -7.94 20.21
CA PRO A 66 6.58 -7.36 21.53
C PRO A 66 7.70 -6.30 21.53
N ALA A 67 7.42 -5.11 22.06
CA ALA A 67 8.36 -4.01 22.19
C ALA A 67 8.40 -3.47 23.61
N ALA A 68 9.59 -3.09 24.10
CA ALA A 68 9.73 -2.47 25.42
C ALA A 68 9.17 -1.03 25.46
N SER A 69 9.16 -0.33 24.33
CA SER A 69 8.63 1.03 24.18
C SER A 69 8.29 1.26 22.72
N GLY A 70 7.21 2.00 22.43
CA GLY A 70 6.74 2.19 21.05
C GLY A 70 6.11 0.92 20.47
N ALA A 71 6.06 0.82 19.15
CA ALA A 71 5.51 -0.33 18.44
C ALA A 71 6.55 -0.92 17.48
N LEU A 72 6.81 -2.22 17.62
CA LEU A 72 7.69 -2.95 16.72
C LEU A 72 6.86 -3.79 15.77
N TYR A 73 7.21 -3.76 14.49
CA TYR A 73 6.64 -4.62 13.48
C TYR A 73 7.76 -5.37 12.76
N SER A 74 7.59 -6.65 12.48
CA SER A 74 8.54 -7.44 11.70
C SER A 74 7.88 -8.59 10.93
N ASP A 75 8.51 -9.02 9.84
CA ASP A 75 8.22 -10.26 9.13
C ASP A 75 9.37 -11.30 9.24
N GLY A 76 10.36 -11.03 10.11
CA GLY A 76 11.57 -11.83 10.27
C GLY A 76 12.69 -11.49 9.27
N VAL A 77 12.43 -10.63 8.28
CA VAL A 77 13.44 -10.12 7.33
C VAL A 77 13.69 -8.63 7.58
N LEU A 78 12.62 -7.85 7.64
CA LEU A 78 12.63 -6.42 7.91
C LEU A 78 12.01 -6.17 9.29
N ALA A 79 12.58 -5.23 10.02
CA ALA A 79 11.99 -4.69 11.24
C ALA A 79 11.76 -3.19 11.09
N PHE A 80 10.60 -2.74 11.54
CA PHE A 80 10.25 -1.34 11.62
C PHE A 80 9.73 -1.01 13.02
N HIS A 81 10.49 -0.20 13.74
CA HIS A 81 10.16 0.24 15.09
C HIS A 81 9.74 1.70 15.03
N THR A 82 8.52 1.99 15.48
CA THR A 82 7.99 3.35 15.60
C THR A 82 7.90 3.78 17.06
N LYS A 83 8.23 5.05 17.32
CA LYS A 83 8.13 5.66 18.65
C LYS A 83 7.74 7.12 18.50
N GLY A 84 6.48 7.44 18.83
CA GLY A 84 5.93 8.77 18.55
C GLY A 84 5.97 9.04 17.04
N ASP A 85 6.60 10.14 16.65
CA ASP A 85 6.66 10.59 15.26
C ASP A 85 7.96 10.18 14.55
N GLU A 86 8.72 9.23 15.13
CA GLU A 86 9.97 8.75 14.58
C GLU A 86 9.97 7.23 14.35
N GLY A 87 10.74 6.81 13.35
CA GLY A 87 10.91 5.43 12.93
C GLY A 87 12.37 4.99 12.83
N LEU A 88 12.59 3.71 13.08
CA LEU A 88 13.85 2.99 12.92
C LEU A 88 13.61 1.75 12.07
N VAL A 89 14.37 1.58 10.98
CA VAL A 89 14.25 0.45 10.05
C VAL A 89 15.60 -0.26 9.94
N TYR A 90 15.60 -1.58 10.06
CA TYR A 90 16.81 -2.41 9.94
C TYR A 90 16.50 -3.81 9.41
N TRP A 91 17.52 -4.47 8.86
CA TRP A 91 17.46 -5.87 8.46
C TRP A 91 17.60 -6.78 9.69
N VAL A 92 16.66 -7.71 9.89
CA VAL A 92 16.63 -8.58 11.08
C VAL A 92 17.81 -9.56 11.10
N ALA A 93 18.20 -10.09 9.94
CA ALA A 93 19.22 -11.14 9.88
C ALA A 93 20.63 -10.67 10.27
N THR A 94 20.93 -9.38 10.07
CA THR A 94 22.26 -8.81 10.26
C THR A 94 22.30 -7.65 11.24
N ASP A 95 21.14 -7.20 11.72
CA ASP A 95 20.96 -5.94 12.45
C ASP A 95 21.50 -4.70 11.69
N ASP A 96 21.60 -4.79 10.36
CA ASP A 96 22.08 -3.71 9.53
C ASP A 96 21.05 -2.58 9.46
N LEU A 97 21.47 -1.39 9.89
CA LEU A 97 20.63 -0.20 9.93
C LEU A 97 20.36 0.33 8.52
N ILE A 98 19.08 0.44 8.16
CA ILE A 98 18.62 1.06 6.91
C ILE A 98 18.36 2.55 7.14
N GLY A 99 17.69 2.88 8.23
CA GLY A 99 17.34 4.25 8.55
C GLY A 99 16.97 4.43 10.02
N ARG A 100 17.37 5.56 10.58
CA ARG A 100 16.97 6.04 11.91
C ARG A 100 16.42 7.45 11.80
N GLY A 101 15.60 7.86 12.77
CA GLY A 101 14.98 9.18 12.75
C GLY A 101 14.06 9.38 11.54
N CYS A 102 13.52 8.28 10.99
CA CYS A 102 12.60 8.34 9.86
C CYS A 102 11.32 9.04 10.31
N LYS A 103 10.96 10.12 9.65
CA LYS A 103 9.76 10.91 9.99
C LYS A 103 9.20 11.61 8.77
N ALA A 104 8.01 12.18 8.91
CA ALA A 104 7.42 12.97 7.84
C ALA A 104 8.40 14.09 7.39
N PRO A 105 8.49 14.36 6.07
CA PRO A 105 9.39 15.38 5.52
C PRO A 105 9.13 16.80 6.05
#